data_AF-A0A736R7I6-F1
#
_entry.id   AF-A0A736R7I6-F1
#
_cell.length_a   1.000
_cell.length_b   1.000
_cell.length_c   1.000
_cell.angle_alpha   90.00
_cell.angle_beta   90.00
_cell.angle_gamma   90.00
#
_symmetry.space_group_name_H-M   'P 1'
#
loop_
_entity.id
_entity.type
_entity.pdbx_description
1 polymer ?
#
loop_
_entity_poly.entity_id
_entity_poly.type
_entity_poly.pdbx_seq_one_letter_code
_entity_poly.pdbx_strand_id
1 'polypeptide(L)'
;GNNDTGVIAKTDRAVVQLRRILTEVTGALQGKDITIARLQFDVFGFSRGAAAARHFANRVFEQDPVLVRTIATALHPIEYQGKPAGEVQFLGLFDTVTAVGGILDGLDPHDGNNLAVKIGLPPGVAKQVFHLTAMHECRYNFCLNSVKEQWPELSLPGAHADIGGGYNPQEEEYLFLSRPAVETVLADVPTEATGVYQKAVQQADTLPHYAALAPMLPSGVMKIETNTDERVSPDHLGNAKKRVAAAVTFQRIVSNDWSKVALRVMYEVAKEAGVVFDAIDSDNIKLIYPTHLNQICEKAIKQGKAFLSGLEAPSFTSEELNTIGKYIHCSANWNAVDYHLKNNISSAVSSSETFSFVNRPDENWTRTVYDMAGEPQK
;
A
#
# COMPACT_ATOMS: atom_id res chain seq x y z
N GLY A 1 -3.49 -15.50 5.94
CA GLY A 1 -4.92 -15.55 6.23
C GLY A 1 -5.52 -16.70 5.47
N ASN A 2 -5.66 -17.87 6.10
CA ASN A 2 -6.12 -19.12 5.49
C ASN A 2 -7.66 -19.28 5.37
N ASN A 3 -8.42 -18.20 5.57
CA ASN A 3 -9.88 -18.20 5.35
C ASN A 3 -10.22 -17.77 3.91
N ASP A 4 -11.51 -17.88 3.51
CA ASP A 4 -12.09 -17.58 2.18
C ASP A 4 -11.73 -16.20 1.55
N THR A 5 -11.00 -15.35 2.28
CA THR A 5 -10.51 -14.04 1.87
C THR A 5 -8.99 -13.94 1.66
N GLY A 6 -8.25 -15.03 1.88
CA GLY A 6 -6.81 -15.12 1.68
C GLY A 6 -6.37 -15.03 0.23
N VAL A 7 -5.07 -14.88 0.03
CA VAL A 7 -4.46 -14.80 -1.31
C VAL A 7 -4.84 -16.00 -2.19
N ILE A 8 -4.73 -17.22 -1.66
CA ILE A 8 -5.10 -18.46 -2.39
C ILE A 8 -6.60 -18.46 -2.72
N ALA A 9 -7.46 -18.16 -1.75
CA ALA A 9 -8.91 -18.10 -1.98
C ALA A 9 -9.32 -17.03 -3.01
N LYS A 10 -8.53 -15.96 -3.16
CA LYS A 10 -8.72 -14.96 -4.23
C LYS A 10 -8.35 -15.53 -5.60
N THR A 11 -7.25 -16.28 -5.72
CA THR A 11 -6.89 -16.91 -6.99
C THR A 11 -7.87 -18.02 -7.37
N ASP A 12 -8.36 -18.81 -6.41
CA ASP A 12 -9.40 -19.81 -6.68
C ASP A 12 -10.71 -19.20 -7.18
N ARG A 13 -11.13 -18.08 -6.58
CA ARG A 13 -12.27 -17.30 -7.10
C ARG A 13 -12.03 -16.78 -8.51
N ALA A 14 -10.81 -16.36 -8.83
CA ALA A 14 -10.46 -15.94 -10.19
C ALA A 14 -10.62 -17.10 -11.19
N VAL A 15 -10.23 -18.33 -10.83
CA VAL A 15 -10.44 -19.52 -11.68
C VAL A 15 -11.93 -19.83 -11.88
N VAL A 16 -12.76 -19.70 -10.84
CA VAL A 16 -14.22 -19.87 -10.95
C VAL A 16 -14.83 -18.82 -11.88
N GLN A 17 -14.42 -17.56 -11.76
CA GLN A 17 -14.88 -16.48 -12.63
C GLN A 17 -14.41 -16.67 -14.08
N LEU A 18 -13.16 -17.10 -14.28
CA LEU A 18 -12.61 -17.42 -15.59
C LEU A 18 -13.47 -18.46 -16.30
N ARG A 19 -13.85 -19.55 -15.61
CA ARG A 19 -14.75 -20.57 -16.18
C ARG A 19 -16.02 -19.95 -16.73
N ARG A 20 -16.70 -19.11 -15.94
CA ARG A 20 -17.95 -18.45 -16.33
C ARG A 20 -17.75 -17.59 -17.59
N ILE A 21 -16.72 -16.75 -17.59
CA ILE A 21 -16.42 -15.85 -18.72
C ILE A 21 -16.10 -16.66 -19.99
N LEU A 22 -15.25 -17.69 -19.90
CA LEU A 22 -14.90 -18.52 -21.05
C LEU A 22 -16.11 -19.29 -21.59
N THR A 23 -17.01 -19.76 -20.72
CA THR A 23 -18.26 -20.40 -21.17
C THR A 23 -19.19 -19.41 -21.88
N GLU A 24 -19.31 -18.17 -21.40
CA GLU A 24 -20.09 -17.11 -22.07
C GLU A 24 -19.51 -16.77 -23.46
N VAL A 25 -18.19 -16.60 -23.55
CA VAL A 25 -17.48 -16.35 -24.81
C VAL A 25 -17.67 -17.53 -25.77
N THR A 26 -17.49 -18.76 -25.29
CA THR A 26 -17.64 -19.98 -26.09
C THR A 26 -19.07 -20.11 -26.62
N GLY A 27 -20.08 -19.81 -25.81
CA GLY A 27 -21.48 -19.77 -26.25
C GLY A 27 -21.73 -18.73 -27.35
N ALA A 28 -21.14 -17.54 -27.24
CA ALA A 28 -21.25 -16.48 -28.26
C ALA A 28 -20.50 -16.80 -29.58
N LEU A 29 -19.58 -17.75 -29.54
CA LEU A 29 -18.80 -18.21 -30.69
C LEU A 29 -19.32 -19.53 -31.28
N GLN A 30 -20.30 -20.17 -30.65
CA GLN A 30 -20.83 -21.46 -31.08
C GLN A 30 -21.36 -21.42 -32.52
N GLY A 31 -20.99 -22.42 -33.32
CA GLY A 31 -21.39 -22.54 -34.73
C GLY A 31 -20.58 -21.69 -35.70
N LYS A 32 -19.60 -20.91 -35.20
CA LYS A 32 -18.62 -20.22 -36.04
C LYS A 32 -17.39 -21.10 -36.27
N ASP A 33 -16.84 -21.07 -37.47
CA ASP A 33 -15.58 -21.72 -37.81
C ASP A 33 -14.41 -20.87 -37.31
N ILE A 34 -14.11 -21.01 -36.01
CA ILE A 34 -13.10 -20.21 -35.30
C ILE A 34 -12.25 -21.15 -34.45
N THR A 35 -10.94 -20.94 -34.48
CA THR A 35 -9.97 -21.57 -33.58
C THR A 35 -9.37 -20.51 -32.67
N ILE A 36 -9.29 -20.80 -31.36
CA ILE A 36 -8.64 -19.93 -30.40
C ILE A 36 -7.15 -20.24 -30.38
N ALA A 37 -6.35 -19.37 -31.01
CA ALA A 37 -4.91 -19.56 -31.12
C ALA A 37 -4.17 -19.38 -29.78
N ARG A 38 -4.62 -18.45 -28.92
CA ARG A 38 -3.97 -18.12 -27.62
C ARG A 38 -5.01 -17.64 -26.61
N LEU A 39 -4.72 -17.88 -25.33
CA LEU A 39 -5.43 -17.29 -24.19
C LEU A 39 -4.39 -16.53 -23.36
N GLN A 40 -4.58 -15.22 -23.24
CA GLN A 40 -3.63 -14.34 -22.57
C GLN A 40 -4.30 -13.68 -21.35
N PHE A 41 -3.53 -13.50 -20.28
CA PHE A 41 -3.98 -12.82 -19.08
C PHE A 41 -3.20 -11.53 -18.87
N ASP A 42 -3.93 -10.44 -18.67
CA ASP A 42 -3.40 -9.22 -18.07
C ASP A 42 -3.86 -9.17 -16.62
N VAL A 43 -2.93 -9.37 -15.69
CA VAL A 43 -3.22 -9.58 -14.27
C VAL A 43 -2.79 -8.35 -13.50
N PHE A 44 -3.73 -7.74 -12.79
CA PHE A 44 -3.47 -6.57 -11.97
C PHE A 44 -3.74 -6.88 -10.50
N GLY A 45 -2.96 -6.26 -9.61
CA GLY A 45 -3.20 -6.39 -8.18
C GLY A 45 -2.61 -5.25 -7.38
N PHE A 46 -3.32 -4.86 -6.33
CA PHE A 46 -2.87 -3.89 -5.34
C PHE A 46 -2.72 -4.55 -3.97
N SER A 47 -1.63 -4.25 -3.24
CA SER A 47 -1.40 -4.72 -1.88
C SER A 47 -1.39 -6.25 -1.80
N ARG A 48 -2.23 -6.85 -0.95
CA ARG A 48 -2.48 -8.30 -0.93
C ARG A 48 -3.07 -8.84 -2.23
N GLY A 49 -3.78 -8.00 -2.99
CA GLY A 49 -4.22 -8.31 -4.35
C GLY A 49 -3.04 -8.44 -5.31
N ALA A 50 -1.95 -7.69 -5.10
CA ALA A 50 -0.71 -7.85 -5.86
C ALA A 50 -0.02 -9.18 -5.51
N ALA A 51 -0.01 -9.57 -4.23
CA ALA A 51 0.45 -10.91 -3.83
C ALA A 51 -0.39 -12.02 -4.50
N ALA A 52 -1.71 -11.84 -4.59
CA ALA A 52 -2.58 -12.76 -5.33
C ALA A 52 -2.35 -12.75 -6.84
N ALA A 53 -2.07 -11.59 -7.44
CA ALA A 53 -1.69 -11.49 -8.86
C ALA A 53 -0.38 -12.26 -9.14
N ARG A 54 0.64 -12.08 -8.29
CA ARG A 54 1.91 -12.83 -8.36
C ARG A 54 1.67 -14.34 -8.23
N HIS A 55 0.84 -14.74 -7.26
CA HIS A 55 0.51 -16.14 -7.06
C HIS A 55 -0.26 -16.73 -8.25
N PHE A 56 -1.24 -16.01 -8.80
CA PHE A 56 -1.97 -16.43 -10.00
C PHE A 56 -1.03 -16.57 -11.21
N ALA A 57 -0.11 -15.63 -11.41
CA ALA A 57 0.87 -15.71 -12.49
C ALA A 57 1.75 -16.97 -12.36
N ASN A 58 2.15 -17.34 -11.15
CA ASN A 58 2.84 -18.62 -10.90
C ASN A 58 1.96 -19.83 -11.23
N ARG A 59 0.67 -19.83 -10.89
CA ARG A 59 -0.25 -20.92 -11.26
C ARG A 59 -0.34 -21.10 -12.78
N VAL A 60 -0.36 -20.01 -13.54
CA VAL A 60 -0.32 -20.05 -15.01
C VAL A 60 1.02 -20.61 -15.50
N PHE A 61 2.13 -20.09 -14.98
CA PHE A 61 3.48 -20.49 -15.36
C PHE A 61 3.74 -21.99 -15.11
N GLU A 62 3.31 -22.49 -13.96
CA GLU A 62 3.49 -23.88 -13.52
C GLU A 62 2.46 -24.86 -14.11
N GLN A 63 1.55 -24.37 -14.97
CA GLN A 63 0.47 -25.17 -15.58
C GLN A 63 -0.42 -25.86 -14.54
N ASP A 64 -0.94 -25.09 -13.57
CA ASP A 64 -1.85 -25.57 -12.53
C ASP A 64 -2.96 -26.48 -13.14
N PRO A 65 -3.07 -27.76 -12.70
CA PRO A 65 -4.00 -28.72 -13.29
C PRO A 65 -5.48 -28.29 -13.22
N VAL A 66 -5.87 -27.55 -12.18
CA VAL A 66 -7.23 -27.02 -12.03
C VAL A 66 -7.48 -25.96 -13.09
N LEU A 67 -6.50 -25.08 -13.34
CA LEU A 67 -6.59 -24.04 -14.36
C LEU A 67 -6.64 -24.66 -15.77
N VAL A 68 -5.74 -25.60 -16.07
CA VAL A 68 -5.69 -26.34 -17.35
C VAL A 68 -7.04 -27.01 -17.63
N ARG A 69 -7.56 -27.78 -16.67
CA ARG A 69 -8.85 -28.46 -16.81
C ARG A 69 -10.00 -27.47 -16.99
N THR A 70 -9.96 -26.35 -16.26
CA THR A 70 -11.00 -25.32 -16.34
C THR A 70 -11.06 -24.70 -17.73
N ILE A 71 -9.90 -24.31 -18.29
CA ILE A 71 -9.81 -23.73 -19.63
C ILE A 71 -10.25 -24.75 -20.69
N ALA A 72 -9.72 -25.97 -20.64
CA ALA A 72 -10.05 -27.02 -21.61
C ALA A 72 -11.56 -27.35 -21.60
N THR A 73 -12.17 -27.42 -20.42
CA THR A 73 -13.61 -27.69 -20.29
C THR A 73 -14.45 -26.51 -20.77
N ALA A 74 -14.05 -25.27 -20.45
CA ALA A 74 -14.84 -24.09 -20.76
C ALA A 74 -14.81 -23.69 -22.23
N LEU A 75 -13.71 -24.00 -22.95
CA LEU A 75 -13.56 -23.72 -24.37
C LEU A 75 -14.19 -24.78 -25.27
N HIS A 76 -14.46 -26.00 -24.78
CA HIS A 76 -15.09 -27.04 -25.58
C HIS A 76 -16.49 -26.61 -26.07
N PRO A 77 -16.86 -26.81 -27.36
CA PRO A 77 -16.15 -27.59 -28.38
C PRO A 77 -15.19 -26.80 -29.28
N ILE A 78 -14.92 -25.52 -29.00
CA ILE A 78 -14.03 -24.69 -29.81
C ILE A 78 -12.59 -25.22 -29.70
N GLU A 79 -11.92 -25.33 -30.84
CA GLU A 79 -10.52 -25.74 -30.87
C GLU A 79 -9.62 -24.68 -30.21
N TYR A 80 -8.74 -25.12 -29.32
CA TYR A 80 -7.77 -24.28 -28.61
C TYR A 80 -6.34 -24.77 -28.86
N GLN A 81 -5.50 -23.90 -29.40
CA GLN A 81 -4.10 -24.22 -29.77
C GLN A 81 -3.05 -23.55 -28.86
N GLY A 82 -3.50 -22.79 -27.86
CA GLY A 82 -2.60 -22.09 -26.93
C GLY A 82 -2.01 -22.99 -25.84
N LYS A 83 -1.23 -22.39 -24.93
CA LYS A 83 -0.71 -23.10 -23.75
C LYS A 83 -1.87 -23.62 -22.88
N PRO A 84 -1.82 -24.84 -22.33
CA PRO A 84 -2.95 -25.42 -21.61
C PRO A 84 -3.52 -24.55 -20.47
N ALA A 85 -2.65 -23.84 -19.74
CA ALA A 85 -3.04 -22.91 -18.67
C ALA A 85 -3.13 -21.44 -19.11
N GLY A 86 -3.01 -21.14 -20.40
CA GLY A 86 -2.84 -19.79 -20.94
C GLY A 86 -1.42 -19.23 -20.74
N GLU A 87 -1.25 -17.94 -20.99
CA GLU A 87 0.00 -17.21 -20.75
C GLU A 87 -0.28 -15.83 -20.14
N VAL A 88 0.57 -15.34 -19.23
CA VAL A 88 0.46 -13.98 -18.70
C VAL A 88 1.15 -13.02 -19.67
N GLN A 89 0.41 -12.07 -20.21
CA GLN A 89 0.93 -11.02 -21.09
C GLN A 89 1.52 -9.90 -20.22
N PHE A 90 0.70 -9.28 -19.37
CA PHE A 90 1.14 -8.23 -18.45
C PHE A 90 0.81 -8.56 -16.99
N LEU A 91 1.75 -8.31 -16.09
CA LEU A 91 1.55 -8.37 -14.64
C LEU A 91 1.78 -6.99 -14.03
N GLY A 92 0.69 -6.25 -13.79
CA GLY A 92 0.69 -4.90 -13.23
C GLY A 92 0.50 -4.93 -11.71
N LEU A 93 1.54 -4.59 -10.96
CA LEU A 93 1.53 -4.64 -9.50
C LEU A 93 1.52 -3.24 -8.91
N PHE A 94 0.70 -3.05 -7.87
CA PHE A 94 0.74 -1.87 -7.01
C PHE A 94 1.10 -2.31 -5.60
N ASP A 95 2.26 -1.87 -5.14
CA ASP A 95 2.75 -1.92 -3.77
C ASP A 95 2.48 -3.24 -3.03
N THR A 96 3.09 -4.32 -3.49
CA THR A 96 2.85 -5.69 -2.98
C THR A 96 3.18 -5.83 -1.51
N VAL A 97 2.18 -6.27 -0.73
CA VAL A 97 2.29 -6.63 0.69
C VAL A 97 1.70 -8.02 0.88
N THR A 98 2.45 -8.93 1.52
CA THR A 98 2.08 -10.35 1.70
C THR A 98 1.34 -10.61 3.00
N ALA A 99 1.70 -9.89 4.06
CA ALA A 99 1.04 -9.93 5.36
C ALA A 99 0.90 -8.51 5.93
N VAL A 100 -0.24 -8.25 6.58
CA VAL A 100 -0.45 -7.05 7.41
C VAL A 100 -0.67 -7.58 8.81
N GLY A 101 0.31 -7.40 9.70
CA GLY A 101 0.44 -8.09 11.00
C GLY A 101 -0.60 -7.76 12.08
N GLY A 102 -1.83 -7.41 11.73
CA GLY A 102 -2.81 -6.89 12.69
C GLY A 102 -4.13 -7.64 12.81
N ILE A 103 -4.53 -8.48 11.86
CA ILE A 103 -5.90 -9.01 11.86
C ILE A 103 -5.89 -10.44 11.31
N LEU A 104 -5.87 -11.42 12.21
CA LEU A 104 -6.13 -12.85 11.98
C LEU A 104 -5.05 -13.74 11.36
N ASP A 105 -3.78 -13.35 11.40
CA ASP A 105 -2.67 -14.30 11.27
C ASP A 105 -1.68 -14.06 12.41
N GLY A 106 -1.37 -15.12 13.16
CA GLY A 106 -0.51 -15.06 14.33
C GLY A 106 0.86 -14.49 13.98
N LEU A 107 1.19 -13.42 14.71
CA LEU A 107 2.53 -12.99 15.13
C LEU A 107 3.61 -12.87 14.04
N ASP A 108 3.88 -11.61 13.73
CA ASP A 108 5.03 -11.04 13.01
C ASP A 108 4.86 -10.88 11.47
N PRO A 109 4.59 -9.65 10.96
CA PRO A 109 4.66 -9.36 9.53
C PRO A 109 6.09 -9.44 8.97
N HIS A 110 7.10 -9.61 9.84
CA HIS A 110 8.48 -9.81 9.43
C HIS A 110 8.89 -11.26 9.16
N ASP A 111 7.96 -12.21 9.32
CA ASP A 111 8.18 -13.57 8.85
C ASP A 111 7.87 -13.63 7.34
N GLY A 112 8.93 -13.63 6.54
CA GLY A 112 8.88 -13.78 5.07
C GLY A 112 8.28 -15.10 4.60
N ASN A 113 7.95 -16.01 5.53
CA ASN A 113 7.50 -17.37 5.24
C ASN A 113 6.01 -17.63 5.54
N ASN A 114 5.17 -16.61 5.39
CA ASN A 114 3.74 -16.75 5.59
C ASN A 114 3.03 -17.45 4.41
N LEU A 115 2.85 -18.78 4.55
CA LEU A 115 1.89 -19.65 3.85
C LEU A 115 2.22 -19.99 2.38
N ALA A 116 1.55 -21.00 1.81
CA ALA A 116 1.72 -21.58 0.45
C ALA A 116 1.54 -20.60 -0.75
N VAL A 117 1.62 -19.29 -0.51
CA VAL A 117 1.52 -18.21 -1.48
C VAL A 117 2.87 -18.03 -2.18
N LYS A 118 2.92 -18.43 -3.45
CA LYS A 118 4.10 -18.21 -4.30
C LYS A 118 4.16 -16.76 -4.79
N ILE A 119 5.08 -15.98 -4.23
CA ILE A 119 5.30 -14.59 -4.64
C ILE A 119 6.51 -14.42 -5.57
N GLY A 120 7.47 -15.35 -5.59
CA GLY A 120 8.58 -15.33 -6.54
C GLY A 120 8.08 -15.24 -7.99
N LEU A 121 8.77 -14.51 -8.86
CA LEU A 121 8.38 -14.24 -10.25
C LEU A 121 9.54 -14.67 -11.14
N PRO A 122 9.65 -15.97 -11.48
CA PRO A 122 10.75 -16.46 -12.27
C PRO A 122 10.72 -15.87 -13.70
N PRO A 123 11.88 -15.81 -14.39
CA PRO A 123 11.93 -15.39 -15.79
C PRO A 123 10.93 -16.18 -16.66
N GLY A 124 10.11 -15.46 -17.41
CA GLY A 124 9.06 -16.05 -18.26
C GLY A 124 7.71 -16.29 -17.58
N VAL A 125 7.53 -15.93 -16.30
CA VAL A 125 6.23 -15.99 -15.59
C VAL A 125 5.17 -15.11 -16.27
N ALA A 126 5.60 -13.98 -16.83
CA ALA A 126 4.82 -13.07 -17.67
C ALA A 126 5.70 -12.53 -18.78
N LYS A 127 5.11 -12.04 -19.88
CA LYS A 127 5.89 -11.35 -20.92
C LYS A 127 6.44 -10.02 -20.42
N GLN A 128 5.65 -9.30 -19.62
CA GLN A 128 6.06 -8.08 -18.96
C GLN A 128 5.52 -8.04 -17.52
N VAL A 129 6.36 -7.59 -16.60
CA VAL A 129 5.99 -7.29 -15.21
C VAL A 129 6.35 -5.84 -14.96
N PHE A 130 5.46 -5.10 -14.31
CA PHE A 130 5.75 -3.74 -13.88
C PHE A 130 5.12 -3.49 -12.51
N HIS A 131 5.93 -2.97 -11.58
CA HIS A 131 5.51 -2.75 -10.20
C HIS A 131 5.68 -1.28 -9.80
N LEU A 132 4.56 -0.63 -9.44
CA LEU A 132 4.58 0.67 -8.77
C LEU A 132 4.68 0.49 -7.26
N THR A 133 5.65 1.12 -6.61
CA THR A 133 5.84 1.05 -5.15
C THR A 133 5.69 2.42 -4.48
N ALA A 134 5.27 2.40 -3.22
CA ALA A 134 5.05 3.59 -2.41
C ALA A 134 6.33 4.06 -1.72
N MET A 135 6.83 5.23 -2.10
CA MET A 135 8.05 5.84 -1.56
C MET A 135 7.92 6.33 -0.11
N HIS A 136 6.71 6.74 0.30
CA HIS A 136 6.45 7.32 1.62
C HIS A 136 5.61 6.40 2.53
N GLU A 137 5.36 5.16 2.10
CA GLU A 137 4.81 4.14 3.00
C GLU A 137 5.91 3.70 3.97
N CYS A 138 5.63 3.77 5.26
CA CYS A 138 6.61 3.45 6.31
C CYS A 138 5.97 2.78 7.53
N ARG A 139 4.75 2.23 7.41
CA ARG A 139 4.13 1.47 8.49
C ARG A 139 4.82 0.12 8.65
N TYR A 140 5.02 -0.26 9.90
CA TYR A 140 5.56 -1.55 10.31
C TYR A 140 4.81 -2.74 9.69
N ASN A 141 3.48 -2.66 9.61
CA ASN A 141 2.65 -3.75 9.08
C ASN A 141 2.57 -3.80 7.55
N PHE A 142 3.23 -2.91 6.81
CA PHE A 142 3.10 -2.79 5.35
C PHE A 142 4.42 -3.03 4.65
N CYS A 143 5.14 -4.11 4.97
CA CYS A 143 6.41 -4.44 4.34
C CYS A 143 6.27 -4.65 2.83
N LEU A 144 7.14 -4.01 2.06
CA LEU A 144 7.15 -4.15 0.60
C LEU A 144 7.75 -5.52 0.23
N ASN A 145 7.17 -6.20 -0.76
CA ASN A 145 7.80 -7.33 -1.41
C ASN A 145 8.23 -6.88 -2.81
N SER A 146 9.50 -6.49 -2.94
CA SER A 146 10.08 -5.90 -4.14
C SER A 146 10.28 -6.95 -5.24
N VAL A 147 10.21 -6.50 -6.49
CA VAL A 147 10.54 -7.29 -7.70
C VAL A 147 11.75 -6.74 -8.44
N LYS A 148 12.37 -5.65 -7.92
CA LYS A 148 13.38 -4.83 -8.58
C LYS A 148 14.61 -5.60 -9.09
N GLU A 149 14.94 -6.74 -8.46
CA GLU A 149 16.09 -7.57 -8.85
C GLU A 149 15.93 -8.20 -10.24
N GLN A 150 14.69 -8.44 -10.67
CA GLN A 150 14.39 -9.20 -11.89
C GLN A 150 13.44 -8.47 -12.83
N TRP A 151 12.64 -7.53 -12.31
CA TRP A 151 11.56 -6.89 -13.05
C TRP A 151 11.54 -5.38 -12.85
N PRO A 152 11.06 -4.62 -13.86
CA PRO A 152 10.83 -3.18 -13.74
C PRO A 152 9.98 -2.81 -12.51
N GLU A 153 10.57 -2.02 -11.61
CA GLU A 153 9.92 -1.49 -10.41
C GLU A 153 10.19 0.01 -10.29
N LEU A 154 9.12 0.81 -10.27
CA LEU A 154 9.19 2.26 -10.11
C LEU A 154 8.62 2.67 -8.75
N SER A 155 9.49 3.23 -7.90
CA SER A 155 9.08 3.88 -6.66
C SER A 155 8.54 5.28 -6.96
N LEU A 156 7.25 5.47 -6.71
CA LEU A 156 6.55 6.72 -6.94
C LEU A 156 6.30 7.41 -5.60
N PRO A 157 6.41 8.75 -5.50
CA PRO A 157 5.98 9.49 -4.31
C PRO A 157 4.58 9.03 -3.87
N GLY A 158 4.36 8.77 -2.59
CA GLY A 158 3.04 8.39 -2.09
C GLY A 158 3.12 7.37 -0.96
N ALA A 159 2.10 7.31 -0.11
CA ALA A 159 1.86 6.17 0.77
C ALA A 159 1.14 5.03 0.02
N HIS A 160 0.91 3.90 0.69
CA HIS A 160 0.37 2.67 0.08
C HIS A 160 -0.88 2.89 -0.79
N ALA A 161 -1.90 3.57 -0.26
CA ALA A 161 -3.16 3.84 -0.97
C ALA A 161 -3.10 5.10 -1.84
N ASP A 162 -2.03 5.90 -1.76
CA ASP A 162 -1.76 6.93 -2.77
C ASP A 162 -1.29 6.30 -4.09
N ILE A 163 -0.70 5.09 -4.03
CA ILE A 163 -0.26 4.34 -5.21
C ILE A 163 -1.37 3.42 -5.73
N GLY A 164 -2.01 2.66 -4.85
CA GLY A 164 -3.04 1.69 -5.25
C GLY A 164 -4.48 2.21 -5.29
N GLY A 165 -4.72 3.41 -4.76
CA GLY A 165 -6.06 3.92 -4.49
C GLY A 165 -6.67 3.35 -3.20
N GLY A 166 -7.67 4.05 -2.65
CA GLY A 166 -8.41 3.60 -1.47
C GLY A 166 -8.76 4.70 -0.48
N TYR A 167 -8.09 5.85 -0.54
CA TYR A 167 -8.48 7.04 0.23
C TYR A 167 -9.77 7.65 -0.32
N ASN A 168 -10.55 8.26 0.58
CA ASN A 168 -11.71 9.06 0.20
C ASN A 168 -11.27 10.27 -0.63
N PRO A 169 -12.16 10.88 -1.43
CA PRO A 169 -11.82 12.07 -2.24
C PRO A 169 -11.10 13.16 -1.46
N GLN A 170 -11.46 13.31 -0.19
CA GLN A 170 -10.83 14.20 0.77
C GLN A 170 -10.90 13.60 2.17
N GLU A 171 -9.83 13.70 2.93
CA GLU A 171 -9.73 13.23 4.32
C GLU A 171 -9.14 14.31 5.22
N GLU A 172 -9.62 14.34 6.46
CA GLU A 172 -8.96 15.10 7.53
C GLU A 172 -8.01 14.16 8.27
N GLU A 173 -6.74 14.51 8.28
CA GLU A 173 -5.72 13.81 9.04
C GLU A 173 -5.52 14.54 10.36
N TYR A 174 -5.71 13.82 11.47
CA TYR A 174 -5.28 14.24 12.81
C TYR A 174 -4.51 13.08 13.43
N LEU A 175 -3.19 13.19 13.42
CA LEU A 175 -2.29 12.06 13.59
C LEU A 175 -1.24 12.35 14.65
N PHE A 176 -0.97 11.37 15.52
CA PHE A 176 0.20 11.38 16.37
C PHE A 176 1.44 10.94 15.58
N LEU A 177 2.38 11.84 15.37
CA LEU A 177 3.68 11.55 14.76
C LEU A 177 4.73 11.12 15.78
N SER A 178 4.44 11.23 17.08
CA SER A 178 5.23 10.55 18.10
C SER A 178 4.36 9.74 19.03
N ARG A 179 4.89 8.63 19.54
CA ARG A 179 4.18 7.80 20.50
C ARG A 179 3.87 8.64 21.74
N PRO A 180 2.59 8.78 22.13
CA PRO A 180 2.25 9.52 23.33
C PRO A 180 2.99 8.96 24.54
N ALA A 181 3.67 9.85 25.26
CA ALA A 181 4.44 9.52 26.45
C ALA A 181 3.78 10.16 27.67
N VAL A 182 3.90 9.50 28.83
CA VAL A 182 3.23 9.89 30.07
C VAL A 182 4.25 9.92 31.21
N GLU A 183 4.15 10.94 32.05
CA GLU A 183 4.99 11.15 33.24
C GLU A 183 4.11 11.61 34.40
N THR A 184 4.42 11.18 35.62
CA THR A 184 3.76 11.67 36.84
C THR A 184 4.72 12.57 37.61
N VAL A 185 4.33 13.83 37.80
CA VAL A 185 5.14 14.88 38.44
C VAL A 185 4.36 15.51 39.60
N LEU A 186 5.04 16.34 40.41
CA LEU A 186 4.36 17.18 41.40
C LEU A 186 3.42 18.17 40.69
N ALA A 187 2.32 18.53 41.35
CA ALA A 187 1.26 19.35 40.74
C ALA A 187 1.75 20.72 40.25
N ASP A 188 2.74 21.30 40.93
CA ASP A 188 3.32 22.61 40.66
C ASP A 188 4.33 22.63 39.51
N VAL A 189 4.84 21.48 39.07
CA VAL A 189 5.79 21.39 37.94
C VAL A 189 5.10 21.82 36.64
N PRO A 190 5.57 22.87 35.92
CA PRO A 190 4.98 23.27 34.64
C PRO A 190 5.04 22.15 33.60
N THR A 191 4.01 22.05 32.75
CA THR A 191 3.92 21.01 31.71
C THR A 191 5.14 21.04 30.78
N GLU A 192 5.59 22.22 30.41
CA GLU A 192 6.73 22.46 29.53
C GLU A 192 8.06 22.02 30.16
N ALA A 193 8.14 21.95 31.49
CA ALA A 193 9.32 21.50 32.22
C ALA A 193 9.39 19.97 32.38
N THR A 194 8.35 19.24 31.98
CA THR A 194 8.31 17.77 32.09
C THR A 194 9.22 17.11 31.05
N GLY A 195 9.77 15.93 31.41
CA GLY A 195 10.61 15.15 30.51
C GLY A 195 9.85 14.67 29.27
N VAL A 196 8.56 14.34 29.41
CA VAL A 196 7.71 13.94 28.26
C VAL A 196 7.46 15.08 27.27
N TYR A 197 7.28 16.31 27.74
CA TYR A 197 7.16 17.47 26.86
C TYR A 197 8.47 17.74 26.13
N GLN A 198 9.59 17.78 26.85
CA GLN A 198 10.92 18.01 26.26
C GLN A 198 11.29 16.92 25.23
N LYS A 199 10.90 15.66 25.50
CA LYS A 199 11.05 14.57 24.53
C LYS A 199 10.20 14.79 23.27
N ALA A 200 8.96 15.25 23.42
CA ALA A 200 8.11 15.57 22.27
C ALA A 200 8.68 16.73 21.44
N VAL A 201 9.28 17.76 22.07
CA VAL A 201 10.02 18.84 21.38
C VAL A 201 11.15 18.25 20.54
N GLN A 202 12.01 17.42 21.13
CA GLN A 202 13.13 16.80 20.42
C GLN A 202 12.67 15.93 19.25
N GLN A 203 11.55 15.20 19.42
CA GLN A 203 10.96 14.42 18.33
C GLN A 203 10.41 15.32 17.23
N ALA A 204 9.77 16.45 17.56
CA ALA A 204 9.28 17.41 16.57
C ALA A 204 10.42 17.97 15.70
N ASP A 205 11.60 18.21 16.31
CA ASP A 205 12.78 18.69 15.59
C ASP A 205 13.38 17.64 14.62
N THR A 206 13.24 16.35 14.93
CA THR A 206 13.77 15.28 14.07
C THR A 206 12.82 14.87 12.95
N LEU A 207 11.50 15.00 13.14
CA LEU A 207 10.50 14.52 12.16
C LEU A 207 10.71 15.05 10.72
N PRO A 208 11.04 16.34 10.49
CA PRO A 208 11.32 16.85 9.14
C PRO A 208 12.53 16.25 8.43
N HIS A 209 13.41 15.55 9.15
CA HIS A 209 14.61 14.92 8.59
C HIS A 209 14.32 13.53 8.01
N TYR A 210 13.17 12.92 8.30
CA TYR A 210 12.78 11.65 7.70
C TYR A 210 12.24 11.90 6.29
N ALA A 211 12.85 11.25 5.29
CA ALA A 211 12.45 11.35 3.88
C ALA A 211 10.97 10.97 3.66
N ALA A 212 10.45 10.02 4.45
CA ALA A 212 9.05 9.60 4.42
C ALA A 212 8.07 10.76 4.75
N LEU A 213 8.49 11.72 5.58
CA LEU A 213 7.64 12.79 6.09
C LEU A 213 7.94 14.16 5.48
N ALA A 214 9.20 14.44 5.15
CA ALA A 214 9.65 15.77 4.73
C ALA A 214 8.76 16.43 3.64
N PRO A 215 8.31 15.71 2.59
CA PRO A 215 7.47 16.32 1.55
C PRO A 215 6.06 16.68 2.02
N MET A 216 5.48 15.94 2.97
CA MET A 216 4.08 16.15 3.39
C MET A 216 3.94 17.19 4.51
N LEU A 217 4.93 17.34 5.40
CA LEU A 217 4.82 18.22 6.57
C LEU A 217 4.46 19.69 6.24
N PRO A 218 4.98 20.32 5.16
CA PRO A 218 4.61 21.70 4.82
C PRO A 218 3.13 21.92 4.49
N SER A 219 2.38 20.85 4.21
CA SER A 219 0.95 20.92 3.89
C SER A 219 0.03 20.86 5.11
N GLY A 220 0.58 20.74 6.31
CA GLY A 220 -0.19 20.65 7.54
C GLY A 220 0.44 21.43 8.70
N VAL A 221 -0.16 21.25 9.87
CA VAL A 221 0.26 21.91 11.10
C VAL A 221 0.74 20.85 12.09
N MET A 222 2.04 20.88 12.38
CA MET A 222 2.64 20.06 13.43
C MET A 222 2.63 20.82 14.75
N LYS A 223 2.21 20.16 15.83
CA LYS A 223 2.15 20.75 17.18
C LYS A 223 2.62 19.75 18.23
N ILE A 224 2.98 20.27 19.39
CA ILE A 224 3.13 19.45 20.60
C ILE A 224 1.81 19.56 21.35
N GLU A 225 1.14 18.44 21.52
CA GLU A 225 -0.09 18.36 22.29
C GLU A 225 0.17 17.75 23.65
N THR A 226 -0.53 18.28 24.64
CA THR A 226 -0.42 17.86 26.03
C THR A 226 -1.80 17.56 26.61
N ASN A 227 -1.83 16.62 27.54
CA ASN A 227 -2.99 16.34 28.37
C ASN A 227 -2.54 16.19 29.83
N THR A 228 -3.32 16.71 30.76
CA THR A 228 -3.01 16.65 32.20
C THR A 228 -4.16 16.01 32.96
N ASP A 229 -3.84 14.97 33.74
CA ASP A 229 -4.77 14.38 34.69
C ASP A 229 -4.32 14.69 36.12
N GLU A 230 -5.12 15.49 36.82
CA GLU A 230 -4.87 15.87 38.22
C GLU A 230 -5.41 14.83 39.22
N ARG A 231 -6.15 13.80 38.75
CA ARG A 231 -6.73 12.74 39.60
C ARG A 231 -5.71 11.65 39.92
N VAL A 232 -4.53 12.07 40.37
CA VAL A 232 -3.44 11.18 40.77
C VAL A 232 -3.31 11.19 42.28
N SER A 233 -3.15 10.01 42.89
CA SER A 233 -2.95 9.91 44.33
C SER A 233 -1.69 10.69 44.76
N PRO A 234 -1.74 11.43 45.89
CA PRO A 234 -0.57 12.09 46.45
C PRO A 234 0.59 11.13 46.71
N ASP A 235 1.80 11.65 46.86
CA ASP A 235 2.93 10.82 47.31
C ASP A 235 2.80 10.41 48.79
N HIS A 236 3.77 9.62 49.26
CA HIS A 236 3.81 9.16 50.66
C HIS A 236 3.94 10.31 51.67
N LEU A 237 4.34 11.51 51.24
CA LEU A 237 4.48 12.72 52.05
C LEU A 237 3.25 13.63 51.96
N GLY A 238 2.22 13.25 51.18
CA GLY A 238 0.99 14.02 50.98
C GLY A 238 1.08 15.12 49.91
N ASN A 239 2.16 15.18 49.13
CA ASN A 239 2.28 16.17 48.06
C ASN A 239 1.36 15.83 46.89
N ALA A 240 0.63 16.83 46.41
CA ALA A 240 -0.23 16.70 45.25
C ALA A 240 0.57 16.38 43.99
N LYS A 241 0.05 15.48 43.15
CA LYS A 241 0.66 15.03 41.91
C LYS A 241 -0.28 15.25 40.74
N LYS A 242 0.30 15.32 39.55
CA LYS A 242 -0.43 15.28 38.28
C LYS A 242 0.27 14.36 37.31
N ARG A 243 -0.48 13.83 36.36
CA ARG A 243 0.02 13.02 35.25
C ARG A 243 -0.03 13.85 33.98
N VAL A 244 1.12 14.12 33.42
CA VAL A 244 1.28 14.86 32.16
C VAL A 244 1.54 13.87 31.06
N ALA A 245 0.88 14.06 29.94
CA ALA A 245 1.13 13.31 28.74
C ALA A 245 1.40 14.26 27.58
N ALA A 246 2.34 13.90 26.71
CA ALA A 246 2.75 14.74 25.59
C ALA A 246 3.06 13.91 24.34
N ALA A 247 2.79 14.48 23.17
CA ALA A 247 3.07 13.88 21.87
C ALA A 247 3.17 14.95 20.78
N VAL A 248 3.79 14.60 19.66
CA VAL A 248 3.74 15.41 18.44
C VAL A 248 2.51 15.02 17.64
N THR A 249 1.68 16.00 17.28
CA THR A 249 0.51 15.84 16.40
C THR A 249 0.71 16.54 15.08
N PHE A 250 0.00 16.06 14.05
CA PHE A 250 -0.04 16.63 12.71
C PHE A 250 -1.47 16.68 12.22
N GLN A 251 -1.92 17.87 11.85
CA GLN A 251 -3.27 18.10 11.33
C GLN A 251 -3.26 18.71 9.94
N ARG A 252 -4.05 18.15 9.01
CA ARG A 252 -4.32 18.77 7.71
C ARG A 252 -5.53 18.17 7.01
N ILE A 253 -5.83 18.72 5.84
CA ILE A 253 -6.78 18.18 4.87
C ILE A 253 -6.01 17.74 3.64
N VAL A 254 -6.29 16.54 3.14
CA VAL A 254 -5.61 15.95 1.97
C VAL A 254 -6.64 15.37 1.01
N SER A 255 -6.37 15.43 -0.31
CA SER A 255 -7.18 14.79 -1.34
C SER A 255 -6.51 13.56 -1.92
N ASN A 256 -7.30 12.63 -2.47
CA ASN A 256 -6.79 11.39 -3.08
C ASN A 256 -6.34 11.55 -4.55
N ASP A 257 -6.10 12.78 -5.02
CA ASP A 257 -5.81 13.07 -6.43
C ASP A 257 -4.54 12.41 -6.93
N TRP A 258 -3.57 12.13 -6.06
CA TRP A 258 -2.33 11.48 -6.45
C TRP A 258 -2.52 10.04 -6.96
N SER A 259 -3.47 9.30 -6.40
CA SER A 259 -3.80 7.95 -6.89
C SER A 259 -4.25 7.92 -8.34
N LYS A 260 -4.80 9.04 -8.83
CA LYS A 260 -5.21 9.21 -10.23
C LYS A 260 -4.00 9.42 -11.16
N VAL A 261 -2.88 9.94 -10.63
CA VAL A 261 -1.58 9.99 -11.33
C VAL A 261 -0.97 8.60 -11.38
N ALA A 262 -0.89 7.89 -10.25
CA ALA A 262 -0.38 6.52 -10.19
C ALA A 262 -1.15 5.57 -11.15
N LEU A 263 -2.48 5.70 -11.20
CA LEU A 263 -3.35 4.99 -12.15
C LEU A 263 -2.93 5.26 -13.60
N ARG A 264 -2.68 6.53 -13.98
CA ARG A 264 -2.28 6.88 -15.35
C ARG A 264 -0.90 6.36 -15.72
N VAL A 265 0.03 6.30 -14.76
CA VAL A 265 1.33 5.65 -14.97
C VAL A 265 1.12 4.19 -15.34
N MET A 266 0.40 3.42 -14.51
CA MET A 266 0.13 2.01 -14.81
C MET A 266 -0.64 1.83 -16.12
N TYR A 267 -1.66 2.66 -16.36
CA TYR A 267 -2.47 2.63 -17.58
C TYR A 267 -1.62 2.81 -18.84
N GLU A 268 -0.75 3.83 -18.88
CA GLU A 268 0.10 4.09 -20.04
C GLU A 268 1.24 3.06 -20.19
N VAL A 269 1.79 2.55 -19.09
CA VAL A 269 2.82 1.50 -19.12
C VAL A 269 2.23 0.17 -19.59
N ALA A 270 1.05 -0.20 -19.09
CA ALA A 270 0.36 -1.42 -19.51
C ALA A 270 -0.03 -1.37 -20.99
N LYS A 271 -0.49 -0.21 -21.49
CA LYS A 271 -0.73 -0.01 -22.93
C LYS A 271 0.53 -0.20 -23.77
N GLU A 272 1.67 0.31 -23.29
CA GLU A 272 2.98 0.10 -23.94
C GLU A 272 3.34 -1.40 -24.02
N ALA A 273 2.94 -2.18 -23.01
CA ALA A 273 3.10 -3.63 -22.97
C ALA A 273 2.03 -4.42 -23.77
N GLY A 274 1.11 -3.71 -24.44
CA GLY A 274 0.08 -4.30 -25.31
C GLY A 274 -1.27 -4.54 -24.65
N VAL A 275 -1.50 -4.08 -23.41
CA VAL A 275 -2.81 -4.17 -22.75
C VAL A 275 -3.79 -3.22 -23.43
N VAL A 276 -4.99 -3.71 -23.72
CA VAL A 276 -6.07 -2.92 -24.34
C VAL A 276 -6.97 -2.37 -23.26
N PHE A 277 -7.03 -1.05 -23.16
CA PHE A 277 -7.98 -0.34 -22.30
C PHE A 277 -8.86 0.61 -23.11
N ASP A 278 -10.06 0.83 -22.61
CA ASP A 278 -10.87 1.98 -23.02
C ASP A 278 -10.17 3.29 -22.60
N ALA A 279 -10.41 4.35 -23.36
CA ALA A 279 -9.91 5.67 -23.02
C ALA A 279 -10.45 6.11 -21.64
N ILE A 280 -9.59 6.72 -20.82
CA ILE A 280 -10.00 7.32 -19.55
C ILE A 280 -10.98 8.45 -19.86
N ASP A 281 -12.21 8.32 -19.36
CA ASP A 281 -13.24 9.33 -19.46
C ASP A 281 -12.78 10.63 -18.76
N SER A 282 -12.64 11.69 -19.55
CA SER A 282 -12.21 13.01 -19.08
C SER A 282 -13.24 13.73 -18.22
N ASP A 283 -14.50 13.30 -18.24
CA ASP A 283 -15.60 13.89 -17.49
C ASP A 283 -15.91 13.10 -16.20
N ASN A 284 -15.26 11.94 -16.02
CA ASN A 284 -15.42 11.15 -14.82
C ASN A 284 -14.71 11.80 -13.64
N ILE A 285 -15.47 12.45 -12.77
CA ILE A 285 -15.00 13.13 -11.56
C ILE A 285 -14.14 12.25 -10.63
N LYS A 286 -14.27 10.91 -10.70
CA LYS A 286 -13.45 9.98 -9.91
C LYS A 286 -12.04 9.81 -10.47
N LEU A 287 -11.82 10.21 -11.73
CA LEU A 287 -10.57 10.01 -12.48
C LEU A 287 -9.87 11.34 -12.83
N ILE A 288 -10.56 12.48 -12.70
CA ILE A 288 -9.99 13.82 -12.88
C ILE A 288 -9.14 14.22 -11.66
N TYR A 289 -8.00 14.87 -11.90
CA TYR A 289 -7.17 15.51 -10.87
C TYR A 289 -6.88 16.97 -11.25
N PRO A 290 -6.36 17.81 -10.32
CA PRO A 290 -6.06 19.21 -10.58
C PRO A 290 -5.02 19.45 -11.70
N THR A 291 -5.29 20.38 -12.61
CA THR A 291 -4.49 20.63 -13.82
C THR A 291 -3.01 20.96 -13.57
N HIS A 292 -2.66 21.51 -12.41
CA HIS A 292 -1.26 21.77 -12.05
C HIS A 292 -0.44 20.49 -11.86
N LEU A 293 -1.08 19.33 -11.71
CA LEU A 293 -0.40 18.02 -11.71
C LEU A 293 -0.13 17.47 -13.11
N ASN A 294 -0.57 18.13 -14.19
CA ASN A 294 -0.42 17.60 -15.56
C ASN A 294 1.04 17.32 -15.92
N GLN A 295 1.94 18.29 -15.71
CA GLN A 295 3.36 18.14 -16.03
C GLN A 295 4.03 17.05 -15.16
N ILE A 296 3.65 16.99 -13.89
CA ILE A 296 4.13 15.96 -12.95
C ILE A 296 3.64 14.58 -13.40
N CYS A 297 2.39 14.45 -13.82
CA CYS A 297 1.81 13.21 -14.32
C CYS A 297 2.50 12.76 -15.62
N GLU A 298 2.74 13.67 -16.56
CA GLU A 298 3.47 13.35 -17.79
C GLU A 298 4.90 12.86 -17.49
N LYS A 299 5.57 13.49 -16.51
CA LYS A 299 6.89 13.05 -16.05
C LYS A 299 6.84 11.67 -15.40
N ALA A 300 5.85 11.40 -14.55
CA ALA A 300 5.64 10.10 -13.92
C ALA A 300 5.38 8.99 -14.96
N ILE A 301 4.59 9.28 -16.00
CA ILE A 301 4.34 8.36 -17.12
C ILE A 301 5.64 8.08 -17.87
N LYS A 302 6.43 9.12 -18.19
CA LYS A 302 7.72 8.97 -18.87
C LYS A 302 8.70 8.13 -18.04
N GLN A 303 8.74 8.33 -16.72
CA GLN A 303 9.51 7.47 -15.81
C GLN A 303 9.04 6.01 -15.90
N GLY A 304 7.73 5.75 -15.82
CA GLY A 304 7.18 4.41 -15.92
C GLY A 304 7.55 3.70 -17.23
N LYS A 305 7.41 4.38 -18.38
CA LYS A 305 7.76 3.83 -19.69
C LYS A 305 9.27 3.58 -19.85
N ALA A 306 10.11 4.46 -19.29
CA ALA A 306 11.56 4.26 -19.27
C ALA A 306 11.94 3.02 -18.47
N PHE A 307 11.40 2.87 -17.25
CA PHE A 307 11.63 1.70 -16.40
C PHE A 307 11.17 0.39 -17.05
N LEU A 308 10.00 0.39 -17.70
CA LEU A 308 9.53 -0.78 -18.47
C LEU A 308 10.54 -1.19 -19.55
N SER A 309 11.23 -0.21 -20.15
CA SER A 309 12.24 -0.42 -21.20
C SER A 309 13.65 -0.67 -20.67
N GLY A 310 13.82 -0.78 -19.34
CA GLY A 310 15.14 -0.93 -18.70
C GLY A 310 16.01 0.33 -18.74
N LEU A 311 15.41 1.50 -18.93
CA LEU A 311 16.09 2.80 -18.98
C LEU A 311 15.92 3.56 -17.66
N GLU A 312 16.90 4.38 -17.32
CA GLU A 312 16.79 5.34 -16.23
C GLU A 312 15.97 6.57 -16.64
N ALA A 313 15.32 7.20 -15.67
CA ALA A 313 14.59 8.44 -15.85
C ALA A 313 14.89 9.42 -14.72
N PRO A 314 14.91 10.73 -14.98
CA PRO A 314 15.22 11.73 -13.97
C PRO A 314 14.17 11.71 -12.85
N SER A 315 14.64 11.74 -11.60
CA SER A 315 13.79 11.82 -10.40
C SER A 315 12.98 13.12 -10.35
N PHE A 316 11.98 13.17 -9.46
CA PHE A 316 11.27 14.42 -9.18
C PHE A 316 12.19 15.43 -8.50
N THR A 317 12.06 16.70 -8.88
CA THR A 317 12.78 17.81 -8.23
C THR A 317 12.17 18.10 -6.85
N SER A 318 12.88 18.83 -6.00
CA SER A 318 12.35 19.24 -4.70
C SER A 318 11.07 20.08 -4.81
N GLU A 319 10.94 20.91 -5.85
CA GLU A 319 9.73 21.70 -6.10
C GLU A 319 8.54 20.83 -6.51
N GLU A 320 8.79 19.83 -7.37
CA GLU A 320 7.78 18.82 -7.72
C GLU A 320 7.37 18.02 -6.48
N LEU A 321 8.32 17.55 -5.68
CA LEU A 321 8.04 16.82 -4.43
C LEU A 321 7.25 17.66 -3.42
N ASN A 322 7.52 18.95 -3.29
CA ASN A 322 6.71 19.86 -2.46
C ASN A 322 5.28 20.01 -2.98
N THR A 323 5.09 19.98 -4.31
CA THR A 323 3.75 20.00 -4.92
C THR A 323 3.03 18.68 -4.67
N ILE A 324 3.73 17.56 -4.86
CA ILE A 324 3.19 16.21 -4.66
C ILE A 324 2.85 15.96 -3.19
N GLY A 325 3.68 16.44 -2.27
CA GLY A 325 3.52 16.28 -0.82
C GLY A 325 2.17 16.73 -0.26
N LYS A 326 1.50 17.66 -0.93
CA LYS A 326 0.13 18.10 -0.63
C LYS A 326 -0.92 16.98 -0.77
N TYR A 327 -0.59 15.93 -1.51
CA TYR A 327 -1.46 14.80 -1.84
C TYR A 327 -0.98 13.47 -1.23
N ILE A 328 0.18 13.45 -0.58
CA ILE A 328 0.73 12.23 0.02
C ILE A 328 0.16 12.09 1.42
N HIS A 329 -0.69 11.09 1.66
CA HIS A 329 -1.27 10.80 2.97
C HIS A 329 -0.19 10.33 3.95
N CYS A 330 -0.33 10.69 5.23
CA CYS A 330 0.52 10.23 6.30
C CYS A 330 -0.03 8.91 6.85
N SER A 331 0.28 7.81 6.17
CA SER A 331 -0.27 6.50 6.53
C SER A 331 0.25 5.99 7.88
N ALA A 332 1.48 6.33 8.26
CA ALA A 332 2.10 5.92 9.50
C ALA A 332 1.88 6.91 10.65
N ASN A 333 1.34 6.44 11.76
CA ASN A 333 1.01 7.25 12.93
C ASN A 333 0.88 6.39 14.20
N TRP A 334 0.95 7.06 15.34
CA TRP A 334 0.75 6.50 16.67
C TRP A 334 -0.67 6.71 17.20
N ASN A 335 -1.68 6.79 16.32
CA ASN A 335 -3.06 6.79 16.80
C ASN A 335 -3.40 5.40 17.32
N ALA A 336 -4.01 5.38 18.51
CA ALA A 336 -4.41 4.16 19.17
C ALA A 336 -5.74 3.66 18.61
N VAL A 337 -5.88 2.34 18.44
CA VAL A 337 -7.17 1.70 18.13
C VAL A 337 -7.66 0.97 19.37
N ASP A 338 -8.89 1.26 19.79
CA ASP A 338 -9.59 0.52 20.86
C ASP A 338 -10.42 -0.61 20.26
N TYR A 339 -10.05 -1.86 20.57
CA TYR A 339 -10.78 -3.03 20.09
C TYR A 339 -12.03 -3.37 20.92
N HIS A 340 -12.16 -2.87 22.14
CA HIS A 340 -13.35 -3.06 22.97
C HIS A 340 -14.48 -2.10 22.56
N LEU A 341 -14.13 -0.90 22.12
CA LEU A 341 -15.07 0.11 21.61
C LEU A 341 -15.14 0.09 20.07
N LYS A 342 -15.52 -1.07 19.49
CA LYS A 342 -15.85 -1.26 18.06
C LYS A 342 -14.91 -0.50 17.07
N ASN A 343 -13.60 -0.77 17.10
CA ASN A 343 -12.64 -0.25 16.11
C ASN A 343 -12.59 1.29 16.01
N ASN A 344 -12.90 2.02 17.08
CA ASN A 344 -12.76 3.48 17.07
C ASN A 344 -11.27 3.85 17.17
N ILE A 345 -10.83 4.72 16.26
CA ILE A 345 -9.50 5.33 16.28
C ILE A 345 -9.54 6.48 17.29
N SER A 346 -8.66 6.44 18.29
CA SER A 346 -8.52 7.48 19.29
C SER A 346 -7.38 8.42 18.92
N SER A 347 -7.74 9.70 18.78
CA SER A 347 -6.81 10.82 18.64
C SER A 347 -6.53 11.53 19.97
N ALA A 348 -6.96 10.96 21.10
CA ALA A 348 -6.70 11.50 22.42
C ALA A 348 -5.44 10.88 23.05
N VAL A 349 -4.64 11.71 23.71
CA VAL A 349 -3.54 11.26 24.56
C VAL A 349 -4.12 10.62 25.83
N SER A 350 -4.07 9.28 25.92
CA SER A 350 -4.68 8.48 27.00
C SER A 350 -3.74 7.38 27.50
N SER A 351 -3.98 6.89 28.73
CA SER A 351 -3.10 5.98 29.48
C SER A 351 -3.60 4.53 29.59
N SER A 352 -4.51 4.08 28.72
CA SER A 352 -5.09 2.72 28.81
C SER A 352 -4.17 1.63 28.22
N GLU A 353 -4.22 0.42 28.79
CA GLU A 353 -3.36 -0.73 28.45
C GLU A 353 -3.87 -1.60 27.28
N THR A 354 -5.06 -1.32 26.73
CA THR A 354 -5.71 -2.16 25.68
C THR A 354 -5.54 -1.63 24.25
N PHE A 355 -4.72 -0.60 24.06
CA PHE A 355 -4.51 0.04 22.77
C PHE A 355 -3.43 -0.65 21.91
N SER A 356 -3.70 -0.81 20.62
CA SER A 356 -2.69 -1.14 19.60
C SER A 356 -2.45 0.04 18.67
N PHE A 357 -1.20 0.20 18.22
CA PHE A 357 -0.81 1.16 17.19
C PHE A 357 -0.69 0.45 15.85
N VAL A 358 -1.85 0.14 15.23
CA VAL A 358 -1.93 -0.64 13.99
C VAL A 358 -1.17 0.03 12.83
N ASN A 359 -1.16 1.35 12.82
CA ASN A 359 -0.50 2.17 11.80
C ASN A 359 0.87 2.68 12.26
N ARG A 360 1.48 2.12 13.32
CA ARG A 360 2.77 2.64 13.79
C ARG A 360 3.81 2.64 12.67
N PRO A 361 4.66 3.67 12.61
CA PRO A 361 5.82 3.64 11.73
C PRO A 361 6.73 2.47 12.11
N ASP A 362 7.43 1.98 11.10
CA ASP A 362 8.59 1.12 11.26
C ASP A 362 9.78 1.93 11.84
N GLU A 363 10.87 1.26 12.17
CA GLU A 363 12.04 1.91 12.74
C GLU A 363 12.56 3.02 11.83
N ASN A 364 12.88 4.18 12.41
CA ASN A 364 13.35 5.37 11.69
C ASN A 364 12.46 5.81 10.51
N TRP A 365 11.15 5.52 10.56
CA TRP A 365 10.22 5.84 9.45
C TRP A 365 10.66 5.25 8.11
N THR A 366 11.39 4.13 8.15
CA THR A 366 11.95 3.48 6.97
C THR A 366 11.27 2.14 6.81
N ARG A 367 10.63 1.95 5.67
CA ARG A 367 9.86 0.73 5.36
C ARG A 367 10.78 -0.48 5.25
N THR A 368 10.41 -1.58 5.90
CA THR A 368 11.01 -2.87 5.59
C THR A 368 10.65 -3.33 4.16
N VAL A 369 11.68 -3.74 3.41
CA VAL A 369 11.56 -4.25 2.03
C VAL A 369 12.12 -5.67 1.99
N TYR A 370 11.36 -6.59 1.43
CA TYR A 370 11.77 -7.97 1.15
C TYR A 370 12.14 -8.12 -0.32
N ASP A 371 13.23 -8.83 -0.59
CA ASP A 371 13.60 -9.23 -1.93
C ASP A 371 12.75 -10.40 -2.46
N MET A 372 13.11 -10.92 -3.63
CA MET A 372 12.39 -12.03 -4.26
C MET A 372 12.62 -13.39 -3.57
N ALA A 373 13.66 -13.51 -2.73
CA ALA A 373 13.92 -14.67 -1.89
C ALA A 373 13.19 -14.60 -0.54
N GLY A 374 12.58 -13.46 -0.21
CA GLY A 374 11.92 -13.23 1.07
C GLY A 374 12.88 -12.77 2.17
N GLU A 375 14.09 -12.34 1.81
CA GLU A 375 15.07 -11.81 2.74
C GLU A 375 14.91 -10.28 2.86
N PRO A 376 15.05 -9.72 4.09
CA PRO A 376 14.97 -8.28 4.27
C PRO A 376 16.17 -7.58 3.63
N GLN A 377 15.90 -6.60 2.78
CA GLN A 377 16.90 -5.69 2.22
C GLN A 377 17.35 -4.72 3.31
N LYS A 378 18.66 -4.68 3.57
CA LYS A 378 19.28 -3.79 4.56
C LYS A 378 19.50 -2.38 4.03
#